data_AF-A0A8T5E4X7-F1
#
_entry.id   AF-A0A8T5E4X7-F1
#
_cell.length_a   1.000
_cell.length_b   1.000
_cell.length_c   1.000
_cell.angle_alpha   90.00
_cell.angle_beta   90.00
_cell.angle_gamma   90.00
#
_symmetry.space_group_name_H-M   'P 1'
#
loop_
_entity.id
_entity.type
_entity.pdbx_description
1 polymer ?
#
loop_
_entity_poly.entity_id
_entity_poly.type
_entity_poly.pdbx_seq_one_letter_code
_entity_poly.pdbx_strand_id
1 'polypeptide(L)'
;MSEEEDVVDVPTLPGPPPNPSSIPSVVRAVGNLDLDSRVEELGFSKKTEPNLNAIIEFLNEVEIPEPLSNNLSGDPQAEAWLQLLMTLVVREHGHSSLPISSIEKALGEKMNREDADLEIFLDRLWIMGRLERIYGGAEVQYSPNPSWLESQ
;
A
#
# COMPACT_ATOMS: atom_id res chain seq x y z
N MET A 1 -67.74 -20.23 -23.58
CA MET A 1 -66.35 -20.50 -23.96
C MET A 1 -65.52 -19.46 -23.22
N SER A 2 -65.47 -19.51 -21.90
CA SER A 2 -64.75 -20.47 -21.05
C SER A 2 -63.26 -20.13 -21.08
N GLU A 3 -62.89 -19.22 -20.18
CA GLU A 3 -61.52 -18.83 -19.84
C GLU A 3 -60.79 -20.06 -19.28
N GLU A 4 -59.68 -20.45 -19.90
CA GLU A 4 -58.77 -21.47 -19.36
C GLU A 4 -57.83 -20.76 -18.37
N GLU A 5 -58.12 -20.88 -17.07
CA GLU A 5 -57.18 -20.52 -16.01
C GLU A 5 -56.13 -21.64 -15.87
N ASP A 6 -54.88 -21.28 -16.16
CA ASP A 6 -53.71 -22.14 -16.02
C ASP A 6 -53.37 -22.29 -14.53
N VAL A 7 -53.74 -23.43 -13.92
CA VAL A 7 -53.50 -23.71 -12.50
C VAL A 7 -52.05 -24.16 -12.33
N VAL A 8 -51.18 -23.24 -11.94
CA VAL A 8 -49.80 -23.53 -11.54
C VAL A 8 -49.77 -24.32 -10.22
N ASP A 9 -49.54 -25.62 -10.31
CA ASP A 9 -49.34 -26.52 -9.17
C ASP A 9 -47.98 -26.23 -8.48
N VAL A 10 -48.02 -25.50 -7.36
CA VAL A 10 -46.83 -25.25 -6.54
C VAL A 10 -46.59 -26.45 -5.63
N PRO A 11 -45.42 -27.12 -5.70
CA PRO A 11 -45.16 -28.32 -4.92
C PRO A 11 -45.17 -27.98 -3.42
N THR A 12 -46.16 -28.52 -2.69
CA THR A 12 -46.24 -28.38 -1.24
C THR A 12 -45.08 -29.11 -0.57
N LEU A 13 -44.15 -28.35 0.01
CA LEU A 13 -43.05 -28.90 0.80
C LEU A 13 -43.60 -29.51 2.11
N PRO A 14 -43.18 -30.72 2.51
CA PRO A 14 -43.62 -31.32 3.77
C PRO A 14 -43.00 -30.56 4.95
N GLY A 15 -43.85 -30.02 5.82
CA GLY A 15 -43.46 -29.35 7.06
C GLY A 15 -44.28 -28.09 7.32
N PRO A 16 -44.34 -27.61 8.57
CA PRO A 16 -44.95 -26.31 8.86
C PRO A 16 -44.21 -25.20 8.10
N PRO A 17 -44.91 -24.16 7.64
CA PRO A 17 -44.27 -23.05 6.96
C PRO A 17 -43.17 -22.46 7.85
N PRO A 18 -41.98 -22.16 7.31
CA PRO A 18 -40.89 -21.59 8.08
C PRO A 18 -41.40 -20.32 8.78
N ASN A 19 -41.20 -20.23 10.09
CA ASN A 19 -41.60 -19.06 10.86
C ASN A 19 -40.47 -18.01 10.80
N PRO A 20 -40.62 -16.92 10.02
CA PRO A 20 -39.57 -15.91 9.89
C PRO A 20 -39.29 -15.16 11.21
N SER A 21 -40.20 -15.24 12.19
CA SER A 21 -39.99 -14.65 13.53
C SER A 21 -38.95 -15.39 14.38
N SER A 22 -38.49 -16.57 13.96
CA SER A 22 -37.44 -17.33 14.67
C SER A 22 -36.02 -16.92 14.27
N ILE A 23 -35.85 -16.00 13.31
CA ILE A 23 -34.54 -15.53 12.86
C ILE A 23 -34.07 -14.43 13.83
N PRO A 24 -32.96 -14.61 14.57
CA PRO A 24 -32.40 -13.54 15.38
C PRO A 24 -31.90 -12.42 14.47
N SER A 25 -32.41 -11.20 14.67
CA SER A 25 -31.94 -9.99 13.99
C SER A 25 -30.58 -9.58 14.54
N VAL A 26 -29.51 -10.29 14.16
CA VAL A 26 -28.14 -9.86 14.46
C VAL A 26 -27.79 -8.71 13.53
N VAL A 27 -28.08 -7.49 13.96
CA VAL A 27 -27.63 -6.27 13.29
C VAL A 27 -26.18 -6.05 13.69
N ARG A 28 -25.23 -6.56 12.90
CA ARG A 28 -23.83 -6.13 13.04
C ARG A 28 -23.78 -4.69 12.54
N ALA A 29 -23.44 -3.73 13.39
CA ALA A 29 -23.24 -2.35 12.98
C ALA A 29 -22.01 -2.29 12.06
N VAL A 30 -22.23 -2.36 10.75
CA VAL A 30 -21.20 -2.13 9.74
C VAL A 30 -21.04 -0.62 9.61
N GLY A 31 -19.83 -0.09 9.80
CA GLY A 31 -19.54 1.34 9.61
C GLY A 31 -19.19 2.15 10.87
N ASN A 32 -19.07 1.54 12.06
CA ASN A 32 -18.55 2.23 13.25
C ASN A 32 -17.01 2.15 13.37
N LEU A 33 -16.31 1.87 12.26
CA LEU A 33 -14.85 1.87 12.22
C LEU A 33 -14.41 3.30 11.89
N ASP A 34 -13.96 4.02 12.92
CA ASP A 34 -13.27 5.27 12.74
C ASP A 34 -11.83 4.96 12.30
N LEU A 35 -11.58 5.11 11.00
CA LEU A 35 -10.29 4.83 10.39
C LEU A 35 -9.23 5.82 10.87
N ASP A 36 -9.60 7.07 11.15
CA ASP A 36 -8.66 8.12 11.53
C ASP A 36 -8.06 7.81 12.91
N SER A 37 -8.88 7.47 13.91
CA SER A 37 -8.38 7.10 15.24
C SER A 37 -7.61 5.77 15.25
N ARG A 38 -7.94 4.83 14.35
CA ARG A 38 -7.17 3.56 14.21
C ARG A 38 -5.79 3.78 13.59
N VAL A 39 -5.67 4.73 12.67
CA VAL A 39 -4.42 5.12 12.01
C VAL A 39 -3.47 5.81 13.00
N GLU A 40 -4.02 6.69 13.85
CA GLU A 40 -3.27 7.32 14.96
C GLU A 40 -2.81 6.30 16.02
N GLU A 41 -3.66 5.34 16.41
CA GLU A 41 -3.29 4.24 17.33
C GLU A 41 -2.12 3.39 16.80
N LEU A 42 -2.00 3.27 15.49
CA LEU A 42 -0.96 2.50 14.81
C LEU A 42 0.31 3.33 14.54
N GLY A 43 0.34 4.61 14.93
CA GLY A 43 1.50 5.50 14.76
C GLY A 43 1.70 6.02 13.33
N PHE A 44 0.67 5.93 12.48
CA PHE A 44 0.71 6.47 11.12
C PHE A 44 0.09 7.88 11.09
N SER A 45 0.70 8.80 10.33
CA SER A 45 0.12 10.13 10.10
C SER A 45 -1.00 10.09 9.06
N LYS A 46 -1.98 11.00 9.18
CA LYS A 46 -3.09 11.13 8.22
C LYS A 46 -2.55 11.34 6.80
N LYS A 47 -3.04 10.56 5.85
CA LYS A 47 -2.62 10.60 4.44
C LYS A 47 -2.69 12.03 3.91
N THR A 48 -1.53 12.63 3.69
CA THR A 48 -1.35 13.99 3.18
C THR A 48 -0.42 13.89 1.99
N GLU A 49 -0.71 14.60 0.89
CA GLU A 49 0.18 14.59 -0.27
C GLU A 49 1.62 14.90 0.16
N PRO A 50 2.60 14.06 -0.21
CA PRO A 50 3.94 14.20 0.29
C PRO A 50 4.53 15.47 -0.31
N ASN A 51 4.96 16.41 0.53
CA ASN A 51 5.64 17.59 0.07
C ASN A 51 7.07 17.21 -0.31
N LEU A 52 7.26 16.83 -1.57
CA LEU A 52 8.53 16.36 -2.09
C LEU A 52 9.69 17.34 -1.83
N ASN A 53 9.45 18.65 -1.87
CA ASN A 53 10.50 19.64 -1.61
C ASN A 53 10.96 19.60 -0.14
N ALA A 54 10.03 19.44 0.80
CA ALA A 54 10.37 19.29 2.23
C ALA A 54 11.12 17.98 2.49
N ILE A 55 10.74 16.89 1.81
CA ILE A 55 11.44 15.61 1.88
C ILE A 55 12.89 15.75 1.38
N ILE A 56 13.10 16.44 0.25
CA ILE A 56 14.42 16.69 -0.33
C ILE A 56 15.29 17.52 0.62
N GLU A 57 14.73 18.59 1.20
CA GLU A 57 15.41 19.43 2.18
C GLU A 57 15.87 18.60 3.38
N PHE A 58 14.97 17.80 3.96
CA PHE A 58 15.30 16.88 5.05
C PHE A 58 16.42 15.90 4.68
N LEU A 59 16.32 15.25 3.51
CA LEU A 59 17.34 14.30 3.04
C LEU A 59 18.70 14.95 2.77
N ASN A 60 18.75 16.26 2.55
CA ASN A 60 20.00 17.02 2.38
C ASN A 60 20.66 17.41 3.71
N GLU A 61 19.88 17.52 4.78
CA GLU A 61 20.36 17.86 6.12
C GLU A 61 20.73 16.64 6.95
N VAL A 62 20.12 15.49 6.66
CA VAL A 62 20.38 14.24 7.39
C VAL A 62 21.80 13.72 7.14
N GLU A 63 22.39 13.12 8.17
CA GLU A 63 23.64 12.38 8.03
C GLU A 63 23.49 11.22 7.04
N ILE A 64 24.59 10.87 6.37
CA ILE A 64 24.60 9.75 5.42
C ILE A 64 24.20 8.48 6.19
N PRO A 65 23.14 7.76 5.75
CA PRO A 65 22.68 6.57 6.46
C PRO A 65 23.74 5.49 6.40
N GLU A 66 23.82 4.67 7.45
CA GLU A 66 24.76 3.55 7.47
C GLU A 66 24.42 2.54 6.35
N PRO A 67 25.43 2.00 5.65
CA PRO A 67 25.20 1.03 4.59
C PRO A 67 24.59 -0.26 5.16
N LEU A 68 23.67 -0.86 4.42
CA LEU A 68 23.01 -2.10 4.87
C LEU A 68 24.01 -3.26 5.00
N SER A 69 23.94 -3.99 6.12
CA SER A 69 24.81 -5.13 6.40
C SER A 69 24.46 -6.41 5.62
N ASN A 70 23.51 -6.33 4.67
CA ASN A 70 22.98 -7.49 3.96
C ASN A 70 23.93 -7.95 2.84
N ASN A 71 24.43 -9.18 2.93
CA ASN A 71 25.30 -9.81 1.93
C ASN A 71 24.68 -9.94 0.53
N LEU A 72 23.35 -9.80 0.40
CA LEU A 72 22.63 -9.83 -0.88
C LEU A 72 22.37 -8.43 -1.43
N SER A 73 22.87 -7.36 -0.81
CA SER A 73 22.76 -6.02 -1.35
C SER A 73 23.77 -5.79 -2.47
N GLY A 74 23.29 -5.27 -3.60
CA GLY A 74 24.17 -4.92 -4.73
C GLY A 74 24.84 -3.55 -4.55
N ASP A 75 24.21 -2.66 -3.81
CA ASP A 75 24.75 -1.37 -3.37
C ASP A 75 24.14 -1.02 -2.00
N PRO A 76 24.81 -1.41 -0.91
CA PRO A 76 24.33 -1.17 0.45
C PRO A 76 24.01 0.28 0.79
N GLN A 77 24.76 1.23 0.21
CA GLN A 77 24.62 2.65 0.53
C GLN A 77 23.43 3.26 -0.20
N ALA A 78 23.25 2.94 -1.48
CA ALA A 78 22.11 3.41 -2.25
C ALA A 78 20.78 2.85 -1.70
N GLU A 79 20.79 1.59 -1.28
CA GLU A 79 19.63 0.97 -0.65
C GLU A 79 19.26 1.62 0.69
N ALA A 80 20.25 2.00 1.51
CA ALA A 80 20.01 2.71 2.76
C ALA A 80 19.33 4.08 2.52
N TRP A 81 19.77 4.82 1.50
CA TRP A 81 19.11 6.06 1.08
C TRP A 81 17.65 5.83 0.65
N LEU A 82 17.41 4.78 -0.13
CA LEU A 82 16.05 4.43 -0.55
C LEU A 82 15.17 4.00 0.64
N GLN A 83 15.71 3.21 1.58
CA GLN A 83 14.99 2.83 2.79
C GLN A 83 14.61 4.05 3.63
N LEU A 84 15.51 5.03 3.76
CA LEU A 84 15.24 6.27 4.48
C LEU A 84 14.09 7.04 3.83
N LEU A 85 14.15 7.27 2.51
CA LEU A 85 13.07 7.92 1.76
C LEU A 85 11.74 7.19 1.92
N MET A 86 11.72 5.88 1.71
CA MET A 86 10.50 5.07 1.78
C MET A 86 9.93 5.04 3.19
N THR A 87 10.78 5.00 4.22
CA THR A 87 10.36 5.08 5.62
C THR A 87 9.69 6.42 5.92
N LEU A 88 10.29 7.52 5.46
CA LEU A 88 9.75 8.87 5.61
C LEU A 88 8.36 8.97 4.96
N VAL A 89 8.23 8.52 3.71
CA VAL A 89 7.00 8.60 2.92
C VAL A 89 5.87 7.77 3.54
N VAL A 90 6.18 6.56 4.01
CA VAL A 90 5.19 5.66 4.61
C VAL A 90 4.78 6.14 6.00
N ARG A 91 5.74 6.49 6.87
CA ARG A 91 5.45 6.80 8.28
C ARG A 91 4.92 8.22 8.47
N GLU A 92 5.51 9.20 7.79
CA GLU A 92 5.19 10.62 8.01
C GLU A 92 4.06 11.10 7.10
N HIS A 93 3.93 10.55 5.90
CA HIS A 93 2.93 11.01 4.93
C HIS A 93 1.82 10.00 4.67
N GLY A 94 1.93 8.76 5.17
CA GLY A 94 0.93 7.71 4.93
C GLY A 94 0.81 7.30 3.46
N HIS A 95 1.85 7.56 2.67
CA HIS A 95 1.92 7.21 1.26
C HIS A 95 2.60 5.86 1.10
N SER A 96 1.96 4.95 0.37
CA SER A 96 2.48 3.59 0.17
C SER A 96 3.46 3.48 -0.99
N SER A 97 3.48 4.43 -1.92
CA SER A 97 4.29 4.33 -3.13
C SER A 97 4.77 5.68 -3.64
N LEU A 98 5.87 5.66 -4.39
CA LEU A 98 6.39 6.82 -5.10
C LEU A 98 6.62 6.54 -6.59
N PRO A 99 6.33 7.50 -7.47
CA PRO A 99 6.77 7.45 -8.86
C PRO A 99 8.31 7.50 -8.98
N ILE A 100 8.86 6.83 -9.99
CA ILE A 100 10.29 6.86 -10.35
C ILE A 100 10.81 8.30 -10.41
N SER A 101 10.10 9.22 -11.07
CA SER A 101 10.52 10.61 -11.21
C SER A 101 10.67 11.34 -9.86
N SER A 102 9.83 10.97 -8.87
CA SER A 102 9.94 11.52 -7.52
C SER A 102 11.11 10.91 -6.75
N ILE A 103 11.37 9.62 -6.92
CA ILE A 103 12.53 8.94 -6.33
C ILE A 103 13.82 9.53 -6.91
N GLU A 104 13.87 9.71 -8.22
CA GLU A 104 15.00 10.30 -8.95
C GLU A 104 15.27 11.72 -8.46
N LYS A 105 14.25 12.56 -8.42
CA LYS A 105 14.40 13.93 -7.93
C LYS A 105 14.86 14.00 -6.46
N ALA A 106 14.50 13.00 -5.65
CA ALA A 106 14.88 12.96 -4.23
C ALA A 106 16.27 12.37 -3.97
N LEU A 107 16.68 11.35 -4.73
CA LEU A 107 17.84 10.53 -4.41
C LEU A 107 18.85 10.37 -5.55
N GLY A 108 18.57 10.85 -6.76
CA GLY A 108 19.40 10.63 -7.94
C GLY A 108 20.85 11.05 -7.73
N GLU A 109 21.06 12.27 -7.22
CA GLU A 109 22.38 12.78 -6.86
C GLU A 109 23.05 11.95 -5.73
N LYS A 110 22.29 11.56 -4.70
CA LYS A 110 22.81 10.84 -3.52
C LYS A 110 23.24 9.40 -3.85
N MET A 111 22.55 8.78 -4.79
CA MET A 111 22.84 7.42 -5.25
C MET A 111 23.74 7.41 -6.49
N ASN A 112 24.06 8.59 -7.05
CA ASN A 112 24.76 8.75 -8.33
C ASN A 112 24.12 7.90 -9.44
N ARG A 113 22.78 7.98 -9.56
CA ARG A 113 21.95 7.18 -10.48
C ARG A 113 20.79 8.02 -11.01
N GLU A 114 20.71 8.12 -12.32
CA GLU A 114 19.66 8.89 -13.03
C GLU A 114 19.10 8.03 -14.17
N ASP A 115 17.91 8.39 -14.64
CA ASP A 115 17.21 7.76 -15.76
C ASP A 115 17.16 6.22 -15.65
N ALA A 116 17.73 5.54 -16.64
CA ALA A 116 17.71 4.09 -16.78
C ALA A 116 18.49 3.37 -15.67
N ASP A 117 19.55 3.98 -15.14
CA ASP A 117 20.36 3.35 -14.08
C ASP A 117 19.57 3.25 -12.78
N LEU A 118 18.71 4.24 -12.51
CA LEU A 118 17.78 4.20 -11.39
C LEU A 118 16.71 3.13 -11.61
N GLU A 119 16.10 3.06 -12.80
CA GLU A 119 15.07 2.05 -13.09
C GLU A 119 15.62 0.62 -12.94
N ILE A 120 16.83 0.35 -13.46
CA ILE A 120 17.50 -0.96 -13.32
C ILE A 120 17.77 -1.28 -11.84
N PHE A 121 18.16 -0.28 -11.05
CA PHE A 121 18.37 -0.45 -9.62
C PHE A 121 17.06 -0.83 -8.89
N LEU A 122 15.98 -0.09 -9.13
CA LEU A 122 14.67 -0.34 -8.53
C LEU A 122 14.09 -1.69 -8.97
N ASP A 123 14.23 -2.06 -10.25
CA ASP A 123 13.76 -3.34 -10.77
C ASP A 123 14.49 -4.53 -10.13
N ARG A 124 15.79 -4.40 -9.86
CA ARG A 124 16.54 -5.43 -9.11
C ARG A 124 16.01 -5.57 -7.68
N LEU A 125 15.69 -4.48 -6.99
CA LEU A 125 15.10 -4.54 -5.65
C LEU A 125 13.69 -5.17 -5.66
N TRP A 126 12.91 -4.89 -6.71
CA TRP A 126 11.63 -5.54 -6.95
C TRP A 126 11.77 -7.06 -7.18
N ILE A 127 12.73 -7.49 -8.02
CA ILE A 127 13.02 -8.92 -8.24
C ILE A 127 13.44 -9.61 -6.94
N MET A 128 14.16 -8.91 -6.06
CA MET A 128 14.54 -9.41 -4.74
C MET A 128 13.39 -9.38 -3.70
N GLY A 129 12.19 -8.92 -4.08
CA GLY A 129 11.02 -8.83 -3.20
C GLY A 129 11.08 -7.71 -2.16
N ARG A 130 12.05 -6.80 -2.26
CA ARG A 130 12.23 -5.66 -1.36
C ARG A 130 11.28 -4.51 -1.69
N LEU A 131 10.96 -4.37 -2.97
CA LEU A 131 9.97 -3.43 -3.48
C LEU A 131 8.84 -4.18 -4.17
N GLU A 132 7.70 -3.51 -4.27
CA GLU A 132 6.57 -3.86 -5.14
C GLU A 132 6.45 -2.82 -6.25
N ARG A 133 6.21 -3.27 -7.48
CA ARG A 133 6.01 -2.42 -8.65
C ARG A 133 4.51 -2.26 -8.89
N ILE A 134 4.04 -1.00 -8.94
CA ILE A 134 2.63 -0.65 -9.08
C ILE A 134 2.40 0.01 -10.44
N TYR A 135 1.41 -0.52 -11.17
CA TYR A 135 0.95 0.01 -12.45
C TYR A 135 -0.42 0.69 -12.28
N GLY A 136 -0.77 1.55 -13.24
CA GLY A 136 -2.09 2.22 -13.28
C GLY A 136 -2.06 3.72 -13.00
N GLY A 137 -0.88 4.33 -12.86
CA GLY A 137 -0.69 5.78 -12.83
C GLY A 137 -0.14 6.34 -14.14
N ALA A 138 0.21 7.64 -14.13
CA ALA A 138 0.90 8.30 -15.24
C ALA A 138 2.32 7.74 -15.49
N GLU A 139 2.93 7.19 -14.44
CA GLU A 139 4.17 6.42 -14.52
C GLU A 139 4.16 5.23 -13.56
N VAL A 140 5.17 4.38 -13.69
CA VAL A 140 5.44 3.27 -12.80
C VAL A 140 5.79 3.79 -11.41
N GLN A 141 5.24 3.15 -10.38
CA GLN A 141 5.53 3.49 -9.00
C GLN A 141 6.14 2.29 -8.27
N TYR A 142 6.92 2.58 -7.25
CA TYR A 142 7.47 1.56 -6.35
C TYR A 142 6.98 1.79 -4.93
N SER A 143 6.60 0.69 -4.27
CA SER A 143 6.24 0.62 -2.85
C SER A 143 7.28 -0.23 -2.12
N PRO A 144 7.68 0.11 -0.90
CA PRO A 144 8.51 -0.78 -0.10
C PRO A 144 7.70 -1.99 0.37
N ASN A 145 8.32 -3.17 0.42
CA ASN A 145 7.77 -4.30 1.15
C ASN A 145 7.90 -4.03 2.65
N PRO A 146 6.82 -4.15 3.47
CA PRO A 146 6.89 -3.90 4.91
C PRO A 146 7.99 -4.69 5.62
N SER A 147 8.16 -5.97 5.26
CA SER A 147 9.19 -6.82 5.85
C SER A 147 10.61 -6.35 5.57
N TRP A 148 10.82 -5.64 4.45
CA TRP A 148 12.12 -5.09 4.10
C TRP A 148 12.44 -3.82 4.88
N LEU A 149 11.44 -2.98 5.21
CA LEU A 149 11.64 -1.81 6.06
C LEU A 149 11.93 -2.18 7.52
N GLU A 150 11.40 -3.30 7.99
CA GLU A 150 11.62 -3.80 9.36
C GLU A 150 12.98 -4.49 9.54
N SER A 151 13.60 -4.92 8.44
CA SER A 151 14.92 -5.56 8.44
C SER A 151 16.04 -4.53 8.50
N GLN A 152 16.21 -3.90 9.67
CA GLN A 152 17.38 -3.08 10.01
C GLN A 152 18.44 -3.93 10.71
#